data_AF-A0A506UM74-F1
#
_entry.id   AF-A0A506UM74-F1
#
_cell.length_a   1.000
_cell.length_b   1.000
_cell.length_c   1.000
_cell.angle_alpha   90.00
_cell.angle_beta   90.00
_cell.angle_gamma   90.00
#
_symmetry.space_group_name_H-M   'P 1'
#
loop_
_entity.id
_entity.type
_entity.pdbx_description
1 polymer ?
#
loop_
_entity_poly.entity_id
_entity_poly.type
_entity_poly.pdbx_seq_one_letter_code
_entity_poly.pdbx_strand_id
1 'polypeptide(L)'
;MSEKSFPSLFEFEDLDTTDIDLPELSFCFVETTGDIRVSVRTFWLEDQSSLEERRHQWLYHVTIENDGDESVQILGRDWTIVDGQGGVRHVYGEGVVDEQPVIRPRDSFEYTSGTELPTPTGIMHGQFHMLLPGSGECFKVDIPVFSLDSPHHGGMVH
;
A
#
# COMPACT_ATOMS: atom_id res chain seq x y z
N MET A 1 18.27 -20.86 -18.43
CA MET A 1 18.31 -20.13 -17.14
C MET A 1 18.04 -18.70 -17.50
N SER A 2 16.78 -18.27 -17.41
CA SER A 2 16.41 -16.90 -17.72
C SER A 2 16.53 -16.11 -16.44
N GLU A 3 17.54 -15.26 -16.37
CA GLU A 3 17.64 -14.15 -15.43
C GLU A 3 16.39 -13.29 -15.67
N LYS A 4 15.38 -13.42 -14.80
CA LYS A 4 14.28 -12.46 -14.77
C LYS A 4 14.83 -11.25 -14.04
N SER A 5 15.37 -10.28 -14.77
CA SER A 5 15.67 -8.97 -14.21
C SER A 5 14.39 -8.41 -13.62
N PHE A 6 14.38 -8.16 -12.31
CA PHE A 6 13.26 -7.49 -11.66
C PHE A 6 13.28 -6.01 -12.03
N PRO A 7 12.16 -5.45 -12.49
CA PRO A 7 12.08 -4.05 -12.86
C PRO A 7 12.44 -3.14 -11.67
N SER A 8 12.98 -1.95 -11.96
CA SER A 8 13.16 -0.89 -10.97
C SER A 8 11.83 -0.52 -10.31
N LEU A 9 11.85 0.04 -9.10
CA LEU A 9 10.68 0.60 -8.41
C LEU A 9 9.89 1.60 -9.29
N PHE A 10 10.60 2.29 -10.20
CA PHE A 10 10.05 3.18 -11.23
C PHE A 10 9.38 2.45 -12.40
N GLU A 11 9.73 1.19 -12.66
CA GLU A 11 9.11 0.37 -13.71
C GLU A 11 7.88 -0.40 -13.20
N PHE A 12 7.67 -0.47 -11.88
CA PHE A 12 6.44 -1.05 -11.29
C PHE A 12 5.23 -0.12 -11.42
N GLU A 13 5.42 1.17 -11.68
CA GLU A 13 4.34 2.13 -11.97
C GLU A 13 3.69 1.86 -13.35
N ASP A 14 4.40 1.17 -14.25
CA ASP A 14 3.96 0.84 -15.62
C ASP A 14 3.54 -0.64 -15.80
N LEU A 15 3.59 -1.47 -14.76
CA LEU A 15 3.22 -2.88 -14.87
C LEU A 15 1.71 -3.06 -14.75
N ASP A 16 1.12 -3.61 -15.81
CA ASP A 16 -0.24 -4.13 -15.78
C ASP A 16 -0.37 -5.13 -14.61
N THR A 17 -1.23 -4.80 -13.66
CA THR A 17 -1.39 -5.43 -12.33
C THR A 17 -1.65 -6.94 -12.40
N THR A 18 -1.89 -7.50 -13.60
CA THR A 18 -2.17 -8.91 -13.83
C THR A 18 -0.93 -9.81 -13.99
N ASP A 19 0.29 -9.27 -14.11
CA ASP A 19 1.51 -10.06 -14.35
C ASP A 19 2.36 -10.32 -13.08
N ILE A 20 1.93 -9.83 -11.91
CA ILE A 20 2.64 -10.12 -10.66
C ILE A 20 2.16 -11.48 -10.13
N ASP A 21 3.00 -12.51 -10.28
CA ASP A 21 2.83 -13.82 -9.63
C ASP A 21 3.05 -13.65 -8.12
N LEU A 22 2.01 -13.15 -7.44
CA LEU A 22 2.04 -12.83 -6.02
C LEU A 22 2.00 -14.14 -5.21
N PRO A 23 2.98 -14.43 -4.35
CA PRO A 23 3.00 -15.67 -3.58
C PRO A 23 1.77 -15.76 -2.66
N GLU A 24 1.19 -16.95 -2.52
CA GLU A 24 -0.05 -17.23 -1.76
C GLU A 24 0.00 -16.88 -0.25
N LEU A 25 1.12 -16.38 0.27
CA LEU A 25 1.35 -16.04 1.68
C LEU A 25 1.43 -14.52 1.93
N SER A 26 0.72 -13.71 1.17
CA SER A 26 0.58 -12.29 1.49
C SER A 26 -0.48 -12.09 2.57
N PHE A 27 -0.07 -11.53 3.71
CA PHE A 27 -1.01 -11.05 4.73
C PHE A 27 -1.90 -9.96 4.13
N CYS A 28 -3.21 -10.10 4.32
CA CYS A 28 -4.20 -9.15 3.87
C CYS A 28 -4.71 -8.39 5.10
N PHE A 29 -4.34 -7.12 5.21
CA PHE A 29 -4.81 -6.21 6.25
C PHE A 29 -6.01 -5.45 5.72
N VAL A 30 -7.05 -5.28 6.53
CA VAL A 30 -8.30 -4.66 6.08
C VAL A 30 -8.80 -3.68 7.14
N GLU A 31 -9.23 -2.51 6.69
CA GLU A 31 -9.96 -1.52 7.51
C GLU A 31 -11.23 -1.10 6.76
N THR A 32 -12.26 -0.68 7.49
CA THR A 32 -13.50 -0.19 6.88
C THR A 32 -13.96 1.08 7.56
N THR A 33 -14.04 2.17 6.80
CA THR A 33 -14.53 3.47 7.27
C THR A 33 -15.81 3.83 6.54
N GLY A 34 -16.94 3.76 7.24
CA GLY A 34 -18.25 3.89 6.59
C GLY A 34 -18.46 2.77 5.59
N ASP A 35 -18.79 3.13 4.35
CA ASP A 35 -18.99 2.20 3.24
C ASP A 35 -17.73 1.96 2.39
N ILE A 36 -16.57 2.49 2.81
CA ILE A 36 -15.31 2.30 2.08
C ILE A 36 -14.45 1.28 2.81
N ARG A 37 -14.10 0.19 2.11
CA ARG A 37 -13.18 -0.84 2.60
C ARG A 37 -11.82 -0.67 1.94
N VAL A 38 -10.76 -0.66 2.75
CA VAL A 38 -9.38 -0.62 2.28
C VAL A 38 -8.68 -1.91 2.66
N SER A 39 -8.19 -2.63 1.66
CA SER A 39 -7.41 -3.86 1.82
C SER A 39 -5.98 -3.63 1.37
N VAL A 40 -5.00 -4.07 2.16
CA VAL A 40 -3.57 -3.95 1.85
C VAL A 40 -2.90 -5.32 1.91
N ARG A 41 -2.17 -5.66 0.86
CA ARG A 41 -1.29 -6.84 0.81
C ARG A 41 0.15 -6.39 0.66
N THR A 42 1.06 -7.02 1.40
CA THR A 42 2.48 -6.66 1.39
C THR A 42 3.34 -7.79 0.82
N PHE A 43 4.42 -7.39 0.12
CA PHE A 43 5.33 -8.31 -0.57
C PHE A 43 6.77 -7.87 -0.31
N TRP A 44 7.58 -8.81 0.19
CA TRP A 44 9.01 -8.62 0.37
C TRP A 44 9.75 -8.81 -0.96
N LEU A 45 10.62 -7.86 -1.35
CA LEU A 45 11.45 -7.97 -2.55
C LEU A 45 12.87 -8.41 -2.17
N GLU A 46 13.15 -9.72 -2.22
CA GLU A 46 14.47 -10.28 -1.84
C GLU A 46 15.60 -9.73 -2.71
N ASP A 47 15.41 -9.67 -4.04
CA ASP A 47 16.42 -9.21 -5.00
C ASP A 47 16.79 -7.71 -4.85
N GLN A 48 15.84 -6.90 -4.37
CA GLN A 48 16.02 -5.46 -4.14
C GLN A 48 16.39 -5.13 -2.68
N SER A 49 16.60 -6.16 -1.85
CA SER A 49 16.91 -6.02 -0.44
C SER A 49 18.30 -6.53 -0.10
N SER A 50 19.03 -5.79 0.72
CA SER A 50 20.40 -6.10 1.15
C SER A 50 20.51 -5.92 2.65
N LEU A 51 20.75 -7.03 3.36
CA LEU A 51 21.00 -7.02 4.80
C LEU A 51 22.28 -6.25 5.15
N GLU A 52 23.31 -6.36 4.30
CA GLU A 52 24.59 -5.69 4.51
C GLU A 52 24.46 -4.17 4.36
N GLU A 53 23.67 -3.71 3.40
CA GLU A 53 23.45 -2.29 3.13
C GLU A 53 22.29 -1.68 3.94
N ARG A 54 21.61 -2.49 4.77
CA ARG A 54 20.40 -2.10 5.50
C ARG A 54 19.35 -1.50 4.57
N ARG A 55 19.17 -2.13 3.40
CA ARG A 55 18.19 -1.73 2.41
C ARG A 55 17.13 -2.81 2.37
N HIS A 56 15.91 -2.47 2.77
CA HIS A 56 14.81 -3.42 2.85
C HIS A 56 13.63 -2.88 2.04
N GLN A 57 13.25 -3.60 0.99
CA GLN A 57 12.27 -3.14 0.02
C GLN A 57 11.01 -3.98 0.07
N TRP A 58 9.86 -3.31 0.18
CA TRP A 58 8.54 -3.93 0.06
C TRP A 58 7.74 -3.29 -1.07
N LEU A 59 6.88 -4.10 -1.67
CA LEU A 59 5.70 -3.63 -2.39
C LEU A 59 4.48 -3.78 -1.49
N TYR A 60 3.52 -2.90 -1.68
CA TYR A 60 2.19 -3.03 -1.12
C TYR A 60 1.16 -2.79 -2.21
N HIS A 61 0.17 -3.67 -2.25
CA HIS A 61 -0.98 -3.58 -3.14
C HIS A 61 -2.19 -3.15 -2.32
N VAL A 62 -2.80 -2.05 -2.72
CA VAL A 62 -3.95 -1.46 -2.03
C VAL A 62 -5.18 -1.62 -2.92
N THR A 63 -6.24 -2.19 -2.35
CA THR A 63 -7.57 -2.26 -2.94
C THR A 63 -8.51 -1.38 -2.13
N ILE A 64 -9.23 -0.49 -2.79
CA ILE A 64 -10.18 0.44 -2.19
C ILE A 64 -11.55 0.14 -2.80
N GLU A 65 -12.44 -0.43 -2.01
CA GLU A 65 -13.76 -0.87 -2.43
C GLU A 65 -14.82 0.12 -1.92
N ASN A 66 -15.70 0.56 -2.81
CA ASN A 66 -16.85 1.38 -2.45
C ASN A 66 -18.10 0.50 -2.33
N ASP A 67 -18.38 0.05 -1.11
CA ASP A 67 -19.60 -0.68 -0.75
C ASP A 67 -20.80 0.26 -0.52
N GLY A 68 -20.67 1.55 -0.86
CA GLY A 68 -21.72 2.54 -0.75
C GLY A 68 -22.62 2.58 -1.97
N ASP A 69 -23.60 3.49 -1.91
CA ASP A 69 -24.53 3.77 -3.00
C ASP A 69 -24.22 5.11 -3.72
N GLU A 70 -23.19 5.84 -3.26
CA GLU A 70 -22.71 7.09 -3.85
C GLU A 70 -21.26 6.95 -4.33
N SER A 71 -20.89 7.68 -5.40
CA SER A 71 -19.50 7.73 -5.84
C SER A 71 -18.63 8.51 -4.85
N VAL A 72 -17.37 8.10 -4.72
CA VAL A 72 -16.35 8.82 -3.94
C VAL A 72 -15.13 9.13 -4.81
N GLN A 73 -14.41 10.18 -4.50
CA GLN A 73 -13.17 10.54 -5.19
C GLN A 73 -12.01 10.63 -4.21
N ILE A 74 -10.88 9.99 -4.54
CA ILE A 74 -9.64 10.14 -3.78
C ILE A 74 -8.98 11.45 -4.18
N LEU A 75 -8.75 12.33 -3.20
CA LEU A 75 -8.05 13.61 -3.41
C LEU A 75 -6.57 13.53 -3.03
N GLY A 76 -6.24 12.68 -2.06
CA GLY A 76 -4.89 12.57 -1.53
C GLY A 76 -4.77 11.50 -0.44
N ARG A 77 -3.55 11.37 0.06
CA ARG A 77 -3.18 10.37 1.05
C ARG A 77 -2.13 10.90 2.03
N ASP A 78 -2.22 10.38 3.25
CA ASP A 78 -1.32 10.68 4.34
C ASP A 78 -0.83 9.35 4.89
N TRP A 79 0.46 9.06 4.75
CA TRP A 79 1.10 7.87 5.28
C TRP A 79 1.96 8.22 6.48
N THR A 80 1.92 7.35 7.48
CA THR A 80 2.89 7.29 8.57
C THR A 80 3.60 5.95 8.49
N ILE A 81 4.93 6.01 8.41
CA ILE A 81 5.81 4.87 8.28
C ILE A 81 6.70 4.85 9.52
N VAL A 82 6.69 3.75 10.25
CA VAL A 82 7.53 3.56 11.44
C VAL A 82 8.46 2.39 11.20
N ASP A 83 9.76 2.65 11.25
CA ASP A 83 10.78 1.60 11.13
C ASP A 83 10.90 0.78 12.42
N GLY A 84 11.62 -0.35 12.35
CA GLY A 84 11.81 -1.27 13.46
C GLY A 84 12.64 -0.71 14.63
N GLN A 85 13.20 0.49 14.51
CA GLN A 85 13.89 1.21 15.58
C GLN A 85 13.07 2.39 16.12
N GLY A 86 11.82 2.55 15.66
CA GLY A 86 10.93 3.62 16.08
C GLY A 86 11.13 4.93 15.33
N GLY A 87 11.92 4.95 14.25
CA GLY A 87 12.04 6.10 13.36
C GLY A 87 10.72 6.32 12.61
N VAL A 88 10.18 7.54 12.67
CA VAL A 88 8.89 7.89 12.05
C VAL A 88 9.11 8.79 10.84
N ARG A 89 8.45 8.44 9.72
CA ARG A 89 8.40 9.23 8.49
C ARG A 89 6.95 9.45 8.08
N HIS A 90 6.59 10.72 7.88
CA HIS A 90 5.30 11.09 7.30
C HIS A 90 5.45 11.37 5.80
N VAL A 91 4.56 10.82 4.99
CA VAL A 91 4.51 11.05 3.55
C VAL A 91 3.12 11.57 3.20
N TYR A 92 3.08 12.73 2.57
CA TYR A 92 1.86 13.37 2.08
C TYR A 92 1.89 13.33 0.55
N GLY A 93 0.78 12.98 -0.08
CA GLY A 93 0.68 12.95 -1.53
C GLY A 93 -0.70 13.38 -2.01
N GLU A 94 -0.74 14.17 -3.08
CA GLU A 94 -1.96 14.38 -3.83
C GLU A 94 -2.29 13.09 -4.60
N GLY A 95 -3.58 12.77 -4.65
CA GLY A 95 -4.08 11.56 -5.29
C GLY A 95 -3.47 10.25 -4.78
N VAL A 96 -3.48 9.25 -5.67
CA VAL A 96 -2.80 7.96 -5.60
C VAL A 96 -2.20 7.71 -6.98
N VAL A 97 -0.93 7.30 -7.08
CA VAL A 97 -0.21 7.09 -8.36
C VAL A 97 -0.41 8.23 -9.37
N ASP A 98 -0.31 9.49 -8.90
CA ASP A 98 -0.52 10.73 -9.69
C ASP A 98 -1.94 10.91 -10.27
N GLU A 99 -2.91 10.13 -9.80
CA GLU A 99 -4.32 10.21 -10.18
C GLU A 99 -5.24 10.55 -9.00
N GLN A 100 -6.41 11.13 -9.29
CA GLN A 100 -7.50 11.34 -8.32
C GLN A 100 -8.73 10.54 -8.73
N PRO A 101 -8.70 9.20 -8.59
CA PRO A 101 -9.72 8.32 -9.14
C PRO A 101 -11.08 8.54 -8.46
N VAL A 102 -12.13 8.39 -9.26
CA VAL A 102 -13.52 8.34 -8.80
C VAL A 102 -13.97 6.89 -8.76
N ILE A 103 -14.30 6.39 -7.57
CA ILE A 103 -14.79 5.03 -7.34
C ILE A 103 -16.31 5.07 -7.30
N ARG A 104 -16.94 4.40 -8.26
CA ARG A 104 -18.40 4.31 -8.36
C ARG A 104 -18.98 3.41 -7.26
N PRO A 105 -20.29 3.50 -6.99
CA PRO A 105 -20.98 2.55 -6.13
C PRO A 105 -20.69 1.11 -6.59
N ARG A 106 -20.33 0.23 -5.66
CA ARG A 106 -20.03 -1.18 -5.90
C ARG A 106 -18.84 -1.44 -6.83
N ASP A 107 -17.95 -0.46 -6.96
CA ASP A 107 -16.73 -0.55 -7.77
C ASP A 107 -15.50 -0.51 -6.86
N SER A 108 -14.33 -0.83 -7.42
CA SER A 108 -13.06 -0.78 -6.70
C SER A 108 -11.99 -0.02 -7.48
N PHE A 109 -10.99 0.46 -6.75
CA PHE A 109 -9.76 0.99 -7.30
C PHE A 109 -8.57 0.27 -6.67
N GLU A 110 -7.60 -0.09 -7.49
CA GLU A 110 -6.43 -0.88 -7.08
C GLU A 110 -5.15 -0.22 -7.57
N TYR A 111 -4.13 -0.21 -6.72
CA TYR A 111 -2.80 0.21 -7.13
C TYR A 111 -1.71 -0.50 -6.34
N THR A 112 -0.53 -0.61 -6.95
CA THR A 112 0.67 -1.15 -6.30
C THR A 112 1.70 -0.04 -6.16
N SER A 113 2.36 0.03 -5.01
CA SER A 113 3.48 0.94 -4.79
C SER A 113 4.50 0.28 -3.86
N GLY A 114 5.61 0.95 -3.59
CA GLY A 114 6.68 0.39 -2.78
C GLY A 114 7.20 1.34 -1.72
N THR A 115 7.90 0.78 -0.74
CA THR A 115 8.61 1.54 0.28
C THR A 115 9.92 0.88 0.66
N GLU A 116 10.93 1.71 0.89
CA GLU A 116 12.22 1.30 1.43
C GLU A 116 12.26 1.64 2.93
N LEU A 117 12.70 0.67 3.75
CA LEU A 117 13.05 0.88 5.16
C LEU A 117 14.52 0.53 5.42
N PRO A 118 15.14 1.18 6.42
CA PRO A 118 16.49 0.84 6.89
C PRO A 118 16.53 -0.38 7.83
N THR A 119 15.37 -0.98 8.12
CA THR A 119 15.21 -2.07 9.09
C THR A 119 14.43 -3.22 8.45
N PRO A 120 14.64 -4.48 8.90
CA PRO A 120 13.95 -5.66 8.36
C PRO A 120 12.48 -5.78 8.79
N THR A 121 12.01 -4.88 9.65
CA THR A 121 10.64 -4.82 10.17
C THR A 121 10.17 -3.37 10.18
N GLY A 122 8.88 -3.14 10.07
CA GLY A 122 8.26 -1.82 10.22
C GLY A 122 6.74 -1.91 10.20
N ILE A 123 6.09 -0.78 10.46
CA ILE A 123 4.64 -0.64 10.33
C ILE A 123 4.30 0.57 9.46
N MET A 124 3.22 0.45 8.71
CA MET A 124 2.63 1.55 7.96
C MET A 124 1.16 1.66 8.29
N HIS A 125 0.68 2.90 8.34
CA HIS A 125 -0.74 3.22 8.45
C HIS A 125 -0.98 4.61 7.87
N GLY A 126 -2.22 4.96 7.61
CA GLY A 126 -2.51 6.22 6.95
C GLY A 126 -3.98 6.50 6.78
N GLN A 127 -4.26 7.53 5.99
CA GLN A 127 -5.62 7.93 5.65
C GLN A 127 -5.68 8.35 4.19
N PHE A 128 -6.79 8.05 3.52
CA PHE A 128 -7.19 8.70 2.28
C PHE A 128 -8.08 9.90 2.59
N HIS A 129 -7.86 10.99 1.86
CA HIS A 129 -8.75 12.14 1.84
C HIS A 129 -9.73 11.98 0.68
N MET A 130 -11.00 11.87 1.03
CA MET A 130 -12.08 11.56 0.10
C MET A 130 -13.01 12.76 -0.09
N LEU A 131 -13.64 12.82 -1.27
CA LEU A 131 -14.70 13.75 -1.62
C LEU A 131 -15.93 12.99 -2.10
N LEU A 132 -17.11 13.38 -1.65
CA LEU A 132 -18.39 12.99 -2.25
C LEU A 132 -18.73 13.97 -3.38
N PRO A 133 -18.66 13.61 -4.67
CA PRO A 133 -18.88 14.56 -5.77
C PRO A 133 -20.31 15.11 -5.81
N GLY A 134 -21.29 14.34 -5.32
CA GLY A 134 -22.70 14.74 -5.29
C GLY A 134 -23.01 15.85 -4.29
N SER A 135 -22.33 15.86 -3.14
CA SER A 135 -22.56 16.84 -2.05
C SER A 135 -21.44 17.86 -1.89
N GLY A 136 -20.24 17.56 -2.38
CA GLY A 136 -19.02 18.32 -2.13
C GLY A 136 -18.43 18.10 -0.73
N GLU A 137 -18.94 17.14 0.04
CA GLU A 137 -18.45 16.85 1.39
C GLU A 137 -17.12 16.10 1.34
N CYS A 138 -16.16 16.54 2.16
CA CYS A 138 -14.88 15.84 2.34
C CYS A 138 -14.90 15.01 3.61
N PHE A 139 -14.36 13.80 3.53
CA PHE A 139 -14.21 12.90 4.67
C PHE A 139 -12.89 12.13 4.58
N LYS A 140 -12.57 11.38 5.63
CA LYS A 140 -11.35 10.58 5.71
C LYS A 140 -11.70 9.11 5.76
N VAL A 141 -10.88 8.29 5.10
CA VAL A 141 -10.95 6.82 5.17
C VAL A 141 -9.64 6.32 5.73
N ASP A 142 -9.71 5.52 6.77
CA ASP A 142 -8.54 4.94 7.40
C ASP A 142 -7.95 3.82 6.53
N ILE A 143 -6.63 3.79 6.45
CA ILE A 143 -5.87 2.70 5.86
C ILE A 143 -5.44 1.79 7.02
N PRO A 144 -5.61 0.46 6.93
CA PRO A 144 -5.26 -0.44 8.02
C PRO A 144 -3.80 -0.25 8.45
N VAL A 145 -3.53 -0.48 9.74
CA VAL A 145 -2.15 -0.68 10.18
C VAL A 145 -1.68 -2.03 9.64
N PHE A 146 -0.61 -2.03 8.87
CA PHE A 146 0.00 -3.24 8.33
C PHE A 146 1.48 -3.32 8.63
N SER A 147 1.96 -4.55 8.81
CA SER A 147 3.37 -4.81 9.05
C SER A 147 4.14 -5.05 7.75
N LEU A 148 5.40 -4.63 7.79
CA LEU A 148 6.40 -4.85 6.77
C LEU A 148 7.48 -5.73 7.38
N ASP A 149 7.23 -7.03 7.40
CA ASP A 149 8.13 -8.01 8.03
C ASP A 149 8.91 -8.78 6.97
N SER A 150 10.24 -8.78 7.09
CA SER A 150 11.08 -9.61 6.24
C SER A 150 10.95 -11.08 6.68
N PRO A 151 10.73 -12.04 5.74
CA PRO A 151 10.63 -13.46 6.07
C PRO A 151 11.94 -14.05 6.63
N HIS A 152 13.07 -13.35 6.43
CA HIS A 152 14.38 -13.74 6.98
C HIS A 152 14.61 -13.20 8.39
N HIS A 153 13.72 -12.35 8.90
CA HIS A 153 13.71 -11.97 10.31
C HIS A 153 12.96 -13.04 11.09
N GLY A 154 13.68 -14.10 11.48
CA GLY A 154 13.19 -15.15 12.36
C GLY A 154 12.95 -14.66 13.78
N GLY A 155 11.92 -13.83 13.96
CA GLY A 155 11.37 -13.41 15.23
C GLY A 155 9.90 -13.77 15.29
N MET A 156 9.59 -15.06 15.31
CA MET A 156 8.26 -15.58 15.60
C MET A 156 7.82 -15.03 16.97
N VAL A 157 6.83 -14.14 17.00
CA VAL A 157 5.96 -14.06 18.17
C VAL A 157 4.54 -13.69 17.79
N HIS A 158 3.67 -14.48 18.40
CA HIS A 158 2.26 -14.74 18.19
C HIS A 158 1.41 -13.92 19.17
#